data_AF-W6MC29-F1
#
_entry.id   AF-W6MC29-F1
#
_cell.length_a   1.000
_cell.length_b   1.000
_cell.length_c   1.000
_cell.angle_alpha   90.00
_cell.angle_beta   90.00
_cell.angle_gamma   90.00
#
_symmetry.space_group_name_H-M   'P 1'
#
loop_
_entity.id
_entity.type
_entity.pdbx_description
1 polymer ?
#
loop_
_entity_poly.entity_id
_entity_poly.type
_entity_poly.pdbx_seq_one_letter_code
_entity_poly.pdbx_strand_id
1 'polypeptide(L)'
;MTDFLEHWANQSDANAKLVAQERFITEVTETIWRAMEEVGVNKTELANRIGATKGHVSQVLSGSRNMTLRTLADICFALDLNSKFQVEMQGCDQPWESLGHNVVPFKPSPLRYAQPGNIIMPEQDWPAAA
;
A
#
# COMPACT_ATOMS: atom_id res chain seq x y z
N MET A 1 -12.19 9.50 21.70
CA MET A 1 -10.74 9.18 21.63
C MET A 1 -10.00 10.04 20.61
N THR A 2 -10.69 10.58 19.58
CA THR A 2 -10.18 11.59 18.63
C THR A 2 -9.64 12.85 19.29
N ASP A 3 -10.30 13.31 20.36
CA ASP A 3 -10.02 14.58 21.03
C ASP A 3 -8.58 14.72 21.57
N PHE A 4 -7.98 13.63 22.07
CA PHE A 4 -6.61 13.66 22.59
C PHE A 4 -5.55 13.76 21.48
N LEU A 5 -5.69 12.97 20.41
CA LEU A 5 -4.72 12.96 19.31
C LEU A 5 -4.77 14.26 18.50
N GLU A 6 -5.97 14.82 18.32
CA GLU A 6 -6.14 16.12 17.69
C GLU A 6 -5.50 17.24 18.53
N HIS A 7 -5.75 17.23 19.83
CA HIS A 7 -5.11 18.17 20.74
C HIS A 7 -3.58 18.05 20.72
N TRP A 8 -3.03 16.83 20.75
CA TRP A 8 -1.59 16.61 20.72
C TRP A 8 -0.96 16.99 19.37
N ALA A 9 -1.62 16.70 18.25
CA ALA A 9 -1.20 17.12 16.91
C ALA A 9 -1.08 18.64 16.79
N ASN A 10 -2.02 19.38 17.38
CA ASN A 10 -2.05 20.85 17.30
C ASN A 10 -0.93 21.54 18.13
N GLN A 11 -0.17 20.80 18.93
CA GLN A 11 0.92 21.38 19.73
C GLN A 11 2.20 21.61 18.93
N SER A 12 2.44 20.87 17.82
CA SER A 12 3.58 21.10 16.92
C SER A 12 3.47 20.34 15.59
N ASP A 13 4.15 20.82 14.55
CA ASP A 13 4.26 20.12 13.26
C ASP A 13 4.86 18.71 13.38
N ALA A 14 5.79 18.53 14.32
CA ALA A 14 6.39 17.23 14.59
C ALA A 14 5.36 16.22 15.13
N ASN A 15 4.48 16.65 16.04
CA ASN A 15 3.39 15.81 16.55
C ASN A 15 2.36 15.55 15.46
N ALA A 16 1.97 16.57 14.70
CA ALA A 16 1.03 16.42 13.59
C ALA A 16 1.52 15.38 12.56
N LYS A 17 2.82 15.41 12.23
CA LYS A 17 3.45 14.39 11.37
C LYS A 17 3.35 12.99 11.95
N LEU A 18 3.63 12.81 13.25
CA LEU A 18 3.52 11.51 13.91
C LEU A 18 2.09 10.98 13.91
N VAL A 19 1.11 11.83 14.22
CA VAL A 19 -0.32 11.46 14.17
C VAL A 19 -0.73 11.06 12.76
N ALA A 20 -0.28 11.77 11.73
CA ALA A 20 -0.55 11.42 10.34
C ALA A 20 0.04 10.04 9.96
N GLN A 21 1.26 9.75 10.42
CA GLN A 21 1.89 8.44 10.21
C GLN A 21 1.12 7.31 10.89
N GLU A 22 0.82 7.46 12.17
CA GLU A 22 0.11 6.43 12.95
C GLU A 22 -1.30 6.19 12.42
N ARG A 23 -2.01 7.26 12.01
CA ARG A 23 -3.34 7.13 11.37
C ARG A 23 -3.25 6.29 10.10
N PHE A 24 -2.31 6.58 9.20
CA PHE A 24 -2.18 5.85 7.94
C PHE A 24 -1.75 4.40 8.15
N ILE A 25 -0.79 4.15 9.06
CA ILE A 25 -0.36 2.78 9.40
C ILE A 25 -1.54 1.99 9.97
N THR A 26 -2.31 2.59 10.88
CA THR A 26 -3.48 1.94 11.50
C THR A 26 -4.51 1.58 10.44
N GLU A 27 -4.89 2.54 9.59
CA GLU A 27 -5.87 2.33 8.51
C GLU A 27 -5.47 1.18 7.56
N VAL A 28 -4.21 1.15 7.13
CA VAL A 28 -3.68 0.08 6.28
C VAL A 28 -3.71 -1.26 7.00
N THR A 29 -3.23 -1.33 8.25
CA THR A 29 -3.19 -2.59 9.00
C THR A 29 -4.57 -3.13 9.35
N GLU A 30 -5.54 -2.27 9.70
CA GLU A 30 -6.93 -2.64 9.94
C GLU A 30 -7.61 -3.16 8.67
N THR A 31 -7.31 -2.54 7.52
CA THR A 31 -7.81 -3.01 6.22
C THR A 31 -7.31 -4.42 5.91
N ILE A 32 -6.01 -4.69 6.15
CA ILE A 32 -5.45 -6.03 5.98
C ILE A 32 -6.09 -7.03 6.95
N TRP A 33 -6.25 -6.66 8.22
CA TRP A 33 -6.87 -7.51 9.22
C TRP A 33 -8.29 -7.91 8.84
N ARG A 34 -9.10 -6.94 8.42
CA ARG A 34 -10.47 -7.20 7.95
C ARG A 34 -10.48 -8.15 6.75
N ALA A 35 -9.62 -7.91 5.76
CA ALA A 35 -9.54 -8.79 4.60
C ALA A 35 -9.13 -10.21 4.98
N MET A 36 -8.15 -10.37 5.87
CA MET A 36 -7.74 -11.67 6.41
C MET A 36 -8.91 -12.41 7.09
N GLU A 37 -9.73 -11.70 7.87
CA GLU A 37 -10.93 -12.26 8.49
C GLU A 37 -11.97 -12.69 7.43
N GLU A 38 -12.24 -11.85 6.44
CA GLU A 38 -13.21 -12.12 5.37
C GLU A 38 -12.85 -13.35 4.53
N VAL A 39 -11.56 -13.55 4.23
CA VAL A 39 -11.08 -14.72 3.45
C VAL A 39 -10.64 -15.90 4.33
N GLY A 40 -10.77 -15.81 5.66
CA GLY A 40 -10.41 -16.89 6.60
C GLY A 40 -8.91 -17.21 6.66
N VAL A 41 -8.04 -16.24 6.37
CA VAL A 41 -6.58 -16.41 6.34
C VAL A 41 -5.97 -15.98 7.67
N ASN A 42 -5.22 -16.88 8.32
CA ASN A 42 -4.47 -16.54 9.54
C ASN A 42 -3.04 -16.04 9.23
N LYS A 43 -2.34 -15.50 10.23
CA LYS A 43 -0.98 -14.95 10.06
C LYS A 43 0.06 -15.96 9.54
N THR A 44 -0.07 -17.24 9.92
CA THR A 44 0.85 -18.29 9.47
C THR A 44 0.63 -18.56 7.99
N GLU A 45 -0.62 -18.64 7.57
CA GLU A 45 -1.01 -18.84 6.17
C GLU A 45 -0.58 -17.64 5.31
N LEU A 46 -0.83 -16.41 5.76
CA LEU A 46 -0.37 -15.22 5.04
C LEU A 46 1.15 -15.22 4.88
N ALA A 47 1.90 -15.56 5.93
CA ALA A 47 3.36 -15.66 5.86
C ALA A 47 3.82 -16.67 4.80
N ASN A 48 3.18 -17.83 4.73
CA ASN A 48 3.47 -18.83 3.70
C ASN A 48 3.17 -18.30 2.29
N ARG A 49 2.04 -17.62 2.09
CA ARG A 49 1.63 -17.08 0.79
C ARG A 49 2.60 -16.01 0.26
N ILE A 50 3.12 -15.15 1.13
CA ILE A 50 4.04 -14.07 0.74
C ILE A 50 5.53 -14.46 0.87
N GLY A 51 5.84 -15.73 1.20
CA GLY A 51 7.23 -16.20 1.34
C GLY A 51 8.00 -15.55 2.49
N ALA A 52 7.32 -15.21 3.60
CA ALA A 52 7.91 -14.54 4.76
C ALA A 52 7.80 -15.37 6.04
N THR A 53 8.41 -14.90 7.13
CA THR A 53 8.26 -15.54 8.45
C THR A 53 6.99 -15.04 9.16
N LYS A 54 6.38 -15.89 10.00
CA LYS A 54 5.25 -15.48 10.86
C LYS A 54 5.59 -14.27 11.75
N GLY A 55 6.84 -14.19 12.21
CA GLY A 55 7.35 -13.06 12.99
C GLY A 55 7.32 -11.77 12.18
N HIS A 56 7.78 -11.81 10.93
CA HIS A 56 7.72 -10.67 10.01
C HIS A 56 6.29 -10.19 9.80
N VAL A 57 5.35 -11.10 9.48
CA VAL A 57 3.93 -10.77 9.33
C VAL A 57 3.36 -10.18 10.62
N SER A 58 3.75 -10.69 11.79
CA SER A 58 3.26 -10.17 13.07
C SER A 58 3.74 -8.75 13.35
N GLN A 59 4.97 -8.40 12.95
CA GLN A 59 5.52 -7.05 13.09
C GLN A 59 4.88 -6.06 12.10
N VAL A 60 4.61 -6.51 10.88
CA VAL A 60 3.92 -5.71 9.85
C VAL A 60 2.50 -5.38 10.30
N LEU A 61 1.74 -6.39 10.76
CA LEU A 61 0.36 -6.25 11.19
C LEU A 61 0.19 -5.57 12.56
N SER A 62 1.26 -5.38 13.33
CA SER A 62 1.20 -4.62 14.58
C SER A 62 1.41 -3.12 14.38
N GLY A 63 1.74 -2.67 13.16
CA GLY A 63 2.06 -1.26 12.88
C GLY A 63 3.41 -0.80 13.44
N SER A 64 4.05 -1.58 14.32
CA SER A 64 5.33 -1.25 14.96
C SER A 64 6.49 -1.08 13.97
N ARG A 65 6.36 -1.66 12.77
CA ARG A 65 7.32 -1.53 11.68
C ARG A 65 6.60 -1.03 10.45
N ASN A 66 7.07 0.09 9.90
CA ASN A 66 6.60 0.54 8.60
C ASN A 66 6.88 -0.55 7.54
N MET A 67 5.85 -0.94 6.81
CA MET A 67 5.97 -1.91 5.72
C MET A 67 6.31 -1.19 4.41
N THR A 68 6.97 -1.89 3.49
CA THR A 68 7.19 -1.34 2.16
C THR A 68 5.91 -1.44 1.34
N LEU A 69 5.73 -0.58 0.34
CA LEU A 69 4.63 -0.71 -0.62
C LEU A 69 4.66 -2.05 -1.37
N ARG A 70 5.84 -2.65 -1.55
CA ARG A 70 5.97 -4.00 -2.13
C ARG A 70 5.36 -5.05 -1.21
N THR A 71 5.70 -5.00 0.08
CA THR A 71 5.11 -5.88 1.09
C THR A 71 3.60 -5.73 1.17
N LEU A 72 3.09 -4.48 1.11
CA LEU A 72 1.65 -4.22 1.03
C LEU A 72 1.03 -4.84 -0.22
N ALA A 73 1.65 -4.66 -1.39
CA ALA A 73 1.17 -5.25 -2.63
C ALA A 73 1.18 -6.78 -2.61
N ASP A 74 2.23 -7.41 -2.06
CA ASP A 74 2.33 -8.86 -1.89
C ASP A 74 1.21 -9.39 -0.98
N ILE A 75 0.92 -8.69 0.11
CA ILE A 75 -0.19 -9.01 1.02
C ILE A 75 -1.54 -8.88 0.31
N CYS A 76 -1.78 -7.77 -0.39
CA CYS A 76 -3.03 -7.57 -1.14
C CYS A 76 -3.21 -8.68 -2.18
N PHE A 77 -2.17 -9.01 -2.93
CA PHE A 77 -2.21 -10.09 -3.92
C PHE A 77 -2.49 -11.46 -3.26
N ALA A 78 -1.84 -11.78 -2.14
CA ALA A 78 -2.04 -13.03 -1.41
C ALA A 78 -3.44 -13.18 -0.79
N LEU A 79 -4.18 -12.08 -0.66
CA LEU A 79 -5.55 -12.01 -0.14
C LEU A 79 -6.58 -11.76 -1.26
N ASP A 80 -6.20 -11.85 -2.54
CA ASP A 80 -7.05 -11.58 -3.71
C ASP A 80 -7.69 -10.17 -3.69
N LEU A 81 -6.97 -9.18 -3.15
CA LEU A 81 -7.39 -7.78 -3.09
C LEU A 81 -6.81 -6.95 -4.24
N ASN A 82 -7.64 -6.08 -4.80
CA ASN A 82 -7.18 -5.01 -5.68
C ASN A 82 -6.81 -3.77 -4.86
N SER A 83 -5.52 -3.49 -4.72
CA SER A 83 -5.05 -2.27 -4.05
C SER A 83 -5.28 -1.03 -4.93
N LYS A 84 -5.86 0.02 -4.34
CA LYS A 84 -6.01 1.35 -4.96
C LYS A 84 -5.41 2.38 -4.01
N PHE A 85 -4.71 3.36 -4.55
CA PHE A 85 -4.13 4.47 -3.79
C PHE A 85 -4.70 5.79 -4.28
N GLN A 86 -5.14 6.61 -3.33
CA GLN A 86 -5.67 7.94 -3.57
C GLN A 86 -5.07 8.91 -2.52
N VAL A 87 -4.80 10.14 -2.94
CA VAL A 87 -4.33 11.22 -2.08
C VAL A 87 -5.26 12.40 -2.29
N GLU A 88 -5.60 13.09 -1.21
CA GLU A 88 -6.44 14.27 -1.23
C GLU A 88 -5.64 15.49 -0.75
N MET A 89 -5.86 16.63 -1.38
CA MET A 89 -5.31 17.90 -0.90
C MET A 89 -6.18 18.42 0.24
N GLN A 90 -5.56 18.71 1.39
CA GLN A 90 -6.30 19.33 2.49
C GLN A 90 -6.86 20.70 2.08
N GLY A 91 -8.16 20.90 2.28
CA GLY A 91 -8.85 22.16 1.98
C GLY A 91 -9.21 22.38 0.51
N CYS A 92 -9.08 21.36 -0.35
CA CYS A 92 -9.53 21.41 -1.74
C CYS A 92 -10.75 20.50 -1.92
N ASP A 93 -11.94 21.10 -2.10
CA ASP A 93 -13.19 20.37 -2.40
C ASP A 93 -13.22 19.80 -3.84
N GLN A 94 -12.15 19.97 -4.62
CA GLN A 94 -12.04 19.40 -5.95
C GLN A 94 -11.48 17.98 -5.84
N PRO A 95 -12.22 16.94 -6.27
CA PRO A 95 -11.71 15.58 -6.25
C PRO A 95 -10.46 15.47 -7.11
N TRP A 96 -9.42 14.82 -6.57
CA TRP A 96 -8.23 14.50 -7.32
C TRP A 96 -8.60 13.55 -8.46
N GLU A 97 -8.70 14.06 -9.69
CA GLU A 97 -8.82 13.22 -10.88
C GLU A 97 -7.51 12.44 -11.05
N SER A 98 -7.49 11.21 -10.53
CA SER A 98 -6.38 10.31 -10.75
C SER A 98 -6.15 10.18 -12.26
N LEU A 99 -4.97 10.61 -12.73
CA LEU A 99 -4.50 10.39 -14.10
C LEU A 99 -4.46 8.89 -14.48
N GLY A 100 -4.66 7.98 -13.51
CA GLY A 100 -4.79 6.53 -13.70
C GLY A 100 -6.18 6.01 -14.10
N HIS A 101 -7.22 6.85 -14.17
CA HIS A 101 -8.56 6.42 -14.65
C HIS A 101 -8.78 6.57 -16.15
N ASN A 102 -7.82 7.13 -16.89
CA ASN A 102 -7.74 6.81 -18.31
C ASN A 102 -7.23 5.37 -18.38
N VAL A 103 -8.17 4.42 -18.45
CA VAL A 103 -7.91 3.06 -18.94
C VAL A 103 -7.44 3.26 -20.37
N VAL A 104 -6.16 3.55 -20.56
CA VAL A 104 -5.52 3.40 -21.86
C VAL A 104 -5.73 1.93 -22.16
N PRO A 105 -6.46 1.54 -23.22
CA PRO A 105 -6.64 0.15 -23.53
C PRO A 105 -5.25 -0.46 -23.67
N PHE A 106 -4.86 -1.26 -22.68
CA PHE A 106 -3.53 -1.83 -22.60
C PHE A 106 -3.49 -2.92 -23.67
N LYS A 107 -3.16 -2.53 -24.90
CA LYS A 107 -2.79 -3.49 -25.93
C LYS A 107 -1.55 -4.18 -25.38
N PRO A 108 -1.54 -5.52 -25.24
CA PRO A 108 -0.38 -6.22 -24.71
C PRO A 108 0.84 -5.80 -25.55
N SER A 109 1.76 -5.09 -24.91
CA SER A 109 3.00 -4.69 -25.56
C SER A 109 3.77 -5.97 -25.89
N PRO A 110 4.38 -6.10 -27.07
CA PRO A 110 5.25 -7.23 -27.37
C PRO A 110 6.52 -7.27 -26.51
N LEU A 111 6.75 -6.22 -25.70
CA LEU A 111 7.88 -6.13 -24.78
C LEU A 111 7.82 -7.24 -23.73
N ARG A 112 8.93 -7.95 -23.62
CA ARG A 112 9.19 -8.81 -22.47
C ARG A 112 9.71 -7.96 -21.32
N TYR A 113 9.39 -8.35 -20.10
CA TYR A 113 9.83 -7.64 -18.90
C TYR A 113 10.66 -8.58 -18.03
N ALA A 114 11.74 -8.05 -17.49
CA ALA A 114 12.54 -8.70 -16.45
C ALA A 114 12.46 -7.90 -15.15
N GLN A 115 12.71 -8.58 -14.04
CA GLN A 115 12.74 -7.95 -12.73
C GLN A 115 14.16 -8.03 -12.15
N PRO A 116 15.12 -7.20 -12.60
CA PRO A 116 16.42 -7.08 -11.96
C PRO A 116 16.27 -6.40 -10.59
N GLY A 117 15.91 -7.17 -9.57
CA GLY A 117 15.71 -6.69 -8.20
C GLY A 117 14.32 -6.09 -7.95
N ASN A 118 14.26 -4.80 -7.58
CA ASN A 118 13.02 -4.14 -7.15
C ASN A 118 12.34 -3.30 -8.26
N ILE A 119 12.87 -3.32 -9.49
CA ILE A 119 12.30 -2.55 -10.60
C ILE A 119 11.91 -3.55 -11.69
N ILE A 120 10.70 -3.44 -12.21
CA ILE A 120 10.27 -4.15 -13.42
C ILE A 120 10.74 -3.30 -14.60
N MET A 121 11.57 -3.88 -15.46
CA MET A 121 12.12 -3.21 -16.62
C MET A 121 11.84 -4.03 -17.89
N PRO A 122 11.58 -3.38 -19.04
CA PRO A 122 11.49 -4.11 -20.29
C PRO A 122 12.87 -4.69 -20.67
N GLU A 123 12.89 -5.93 -21.18
CA GLU A 123 14.09 -6.62 -21.69
C GLU A 123 14.59 -6.03 -23.02
N GLN A 124 13.71 -5.31 -23.71
CA GLN A 124 13.99 -4.63 -24.97
C GLN A 124 13.91 -3.13 -24.71
N ASP A 125 14.79 -2.36 -25.34
CA ASP A 125 14.71 -0.90 -25.29
C ASP A 125 13.32 -0.46 -25.72
N TRP A 126 12.69 0.37 -24.88
CA TRP A 126 11.42 0.99 -25.23
C TRP A 126 11.66 1.76 -26.53
N PRO A 127 10.95 1.47 -27.64
CA PRO A 127 11.07 2.30 -28.82
C PRO A 127 10.62 3.69 -28.41
N ALA A 128 11.58 4.61 -28.27
CA ALA A 128 11.27 6.00 -27.99
C ALA A 128 10.23 6.43 -29.01
N ALA A 129 9.05 6.83 -28.53
CA ALA A 129 7.93 7.20 -29.40
C ALA A 129 8.44 8.26 -30.37
N ALA A 130 8.52 7.89 -31.65
CA ALA A 130 8.78 8.81 -32.76
C ALA A 130 7.52 9.59 -33.11
#